data_AF-A0A1X0NWN4-F1
#
_entry.id   AF-A0A1X0NWN4-F1
#
_cell.length_a   1.000
_cell.length_b   1.000
_cell.length_c   1.000
_cell.angle_alpha   90.00
_cell.angle_beta   90.00
_cell.angle_gamma   90.00
#
_symmetry.space_group_name_H-M   'P 1'
#
loop_
_entity.id
_entity.type
_entity.pdbx_description
1 polymer ?
#
loop_
_entity_poly.entity_id
_entity_poly.type
_entity_poly.pdbx_seq_one_letter_code
_entity_poly.pdbx_strand_id
1 'polypeptide(L)'
;MPRQSALAAIEARQRREIEQMTFNKAHAEDCRMRLVANWETKGDRVIQSKDLMRHLDRVQAKHDDALVARRQRLAQLLLREREQHDLMLSDLAETDEQRRERLLQKARELRAQQQEDLRVDAQKRHDRMFREKIDSLRLAESRLKVMQVADARHEQLILAERRLAEKKREDEFFAQQREEAQRLSNERAQRDLEVAYQQKEKTRAALAAQVAGNEERARAEAESRRREDDAFNRAVQEEAAAEAARQAAERVARAALAKEMSAFNEEMRRLRREEYEQLQQEDREVLRRILADVAAEEAAEAEARQERRANAARHAAEVRAQLERRKADERHLDDLWDAEARREWGRREARWRADAEARERLRRNVLIIRRQQVLDGRQRKREEAEREAEEYAEFRRQLESQVDVDAQERARRRAVLREDQKYLQAQMQRRAAEKEAEKEAIRNALTEQQQLEKQYAERIQREMDMLERAKPERYKDVPLLPKQRHQLF
;
A
#
# COMPACT_ATOMS: atom_id res chain seq x y z
N MET A 1 171.73 36.63 -2.81
CA MET A 1 171.11 36.82 -1.47
C MET A 1 171.82 37.99 -0.79
N PRO A 2 171.22 38.84 0.09
CA PRO A 2 169.78 39.13 0.39
C PRO A 2 169.12 40.00 -0.72
N ARG A 3 168.01 40.79 -0.61
CA ARG A 3 166.90 41.06 0.36
C ARG A 3 167.12 41.89 1.67
N GLN A 4 166.83 43.21 1.72
CA GLN A 4 166.42 43.85 3.01
C GLN A 4 165.67 45.22 3.02
N SER A 5 165.95 46.21 2.16
CA SER A 5 165.48 47.61 2.39
C SER A 5 164.20 48.01 1.64
N ALA A 6 163.08 48.25 2.34
CA ALA A 6 161.82 48.78 1.75
C ALA A 6 160.82 49.46 2.72
N LEU A 7 160.98 49.36 4.05
CA LEU A 7 159.85 49.54 4.99
C LEU A 7 159.55 50.99 5.41
N ALA A 8 160.55 51.85 5.58
CA ALA A 8 160.39 53.12 6.33
C ALA A 8 159.47 54.18 5.66
N ALA A 9 159.46 54.26 4.33
CA ALA A 9 158.65 55.26 3.60
C ALA A 9 157.13 55.05 3.74
N ILE A 10 156.71 53.88 4.21
CA ILE A 10 155.31 53.48 4.34
C ILE A 10 154.67 54.15 5.58
N GLU A 11 155.40 54.28 6.68
CA GLU A 11 154.87 54.75 7.97
C GLU A 11 154.43 56.22 7.97
N ALA A 12 155.18 57.09 7.30
CA ALA A 12 154.90 58.52 7.28
C ALA A 12 153.57 58.84 6.56
N ARG A 13 153.27 58.07 5.50
CA ARG A 13 152.02 58.18 4.74
C ARG A 13 150.81 57.75 5.57
N GLN A 14 150.94 56.64 6.30
CA GLN A 14 149.88 56.10 7.15
C GLN A 14 149.36 57.13 8.18
N ARG A 15 150.22 57.97 8.77
CA ARG A 15 149.80 58.95 9.80
C ARG A 15 148.83 60.02 9.27
N ARG A 16 149.10 60.59 8.08
CA ARG A 16 148.16 61.57 7.47
C ARG A 16 146.87 60.92 7.00
N GLU A 17 146.96 59.70 6.46
CA GLU A 17 145.77 58.93 6.09
C GLU A 17 144.91 58.64 7.34
N ILE A 18 145.51 58.35 8.50
CA ILE A 18 144.81 58.19 9.79
C ILE A 18 144.09 59.48 10.24
N GLU A 19 144.72 60.65 10.20
CA GLU A 19 144.07 61.91 10.62
C GLU A 19 142.93 62.33 9.68
N GLN A 20 143.09 62.18 8.36
CA GLN A 20 142.01 62.46 7.43
C GLN A 20 140.87 61.41 7.56
N MET A 21 141.19 60.17 7.94
CA MET A 21 140.18 59.18 8.31
C MET A 21 139.42 59.54 9.59
N THR A 22 140.04 60.15 10.61
CA THR A 22 139.32 60.50 11.87
C THR A 22 138.37 61.68 11.69
N PHE A 23 138.76 62.75 10.98
CA PHE A 23 137.83 63.84 10.69
C PHE A 23 136.66 63.39 9.80
N ASN A 24 136.94 62.62 8.74
CA ASN A 24 135.89 62.12 7.85
C ASN A 24 134.93 61.14 8.57
N LYS A 25 135.41 60.37 9.57
CA LYS A 25 134.54 59.58 10.45
C LYS A 25 133.62 60.46 11.28
N ALA A 26 134.17 61.44 12.00
CA ALA A 26 133.38 62.31 12.88
C ALA A 26 132.29 63.09 12.11
N HIS A 27 132.61 63.63 10.92
CA HIS A 27 131.60 64.33 10.12
C HIS A 27 130.55 63.37 9.52
N ALA A 28 130.96 62.16 9.10
CA ALA A 28 130.02 61.13 8.64
C ALA A 28 129.11 60.65 9.78
N GLU A 29 129.61 60.58 11.02
CA GLU A 29 128.82 60.27 12.22
C GLU A 29 127.78 61.37 12.50
N ASP A 30 128.17 62.65 12.46
CA ASP A 30 127.26 63.77 12.72
C ASP A 30 126.14 63.88 11.66
N CYS A 31 126.49 63.71 10.37
CA CYS A 31 125.52 63.61 9.28
C CYS A 31 124.61 62.38 9.43
N ARG A 32 125.15 61.23 9.85
CA ARG A 32 124.38 60.01 10.12
C ARG A 32 123.40 60.21 11.28
N MET A 33 123.79 60.86 12.37
CA MET A 33 122.91 61.16 13.51
C MET A 33 121.74 62.06 13.10
N ARG A 34 121.98 63.10 12.29
CA ARG A 34 120.91 63.98 11.78
C ARG A 34 119.97 63.28 10.79
N LEU A 35 120.49 62.35 9.99
CA LEU A 35 119.68 61.50 9.11
C LEU A 35 118.83 60.51 9.91
N VAL A 36 119.38 59.91 10.97
CA VAL A 36 118.65 59.02 11.90
C VAL A 36 117.50 59.77 12.57
N ALA A 37 117.73 60.90 13.23
CA ALA A 37 116.65 61.64 13.91
C ALA A 37 115.52 62.10 12.97
N ASN A 38 115.84 62.46 11.72
CA ASN A 38 114.85 62.80 10.70
C ASN A 38 114.11 61.55 10.16
N TRP A 39 114.79 60.41 10.08
CA TRP A 39 114.21 59.13 9.70
C TRP A 39 113.27 58.60 10.79
N GLU A 40 113.66 58.68 12.06
CA GLU A 40 112.83 58.38 13.23
C GLU A 40 111.57 59.25 13.24
N THR A 41 111.71 60.59 13.22
CA THR A 41 110.57 61.53 13.25
C THR A 41 109.58 61.32 12.09
N LYS A 42 110.06 60.93 10.90
CA LYS A 42 109.19 60.59 9.76
C LYS A 42 108.60 59.18 9.88
N GLY A 43 109.39 58.23 10.40
CA GLY A 43 108.98 56.88 10.73
C GLY A 43 107.81 56.87 11.71
N ASP A 44 107.93 57.58 12.83
CA ASP A 44 106.90 57.69 13.87
C ASP A 44 105.57 58.21 13.32
N ARG A 45 105.60 59.25 12.47
CA ARG A 45 104.38 59.77 11.83
C ARG A 45 103.74 58.75 10.88
N VAL A 46 104.56 57.98 10.15
CA VAL A 46 104.08 56.89 9.28
C VAL A 46 103.56 55.70 10.10
N ILE A 47 104.16 55.41 11.25
CA ILE A 47 103.71 54.38 12.20
C ILE A 47 102.36 54.79 12.80
N GLN A 48 102.26 55.98 13.38
CA GLN A 48 101.02 56.53 13.94
C GLN A 48 99.88 56.57 12.91
N SER A 49 100.15 57.00 11.67
CA SER A 49 99.16 56.99 10.59
C SER A 49 98.71 55.57 10.22
N LYS A 50 99.64 54.62 10.12
CA LYS A 50 99.33 53.20 9.90
C LYS A 50 98.56 52.58 11.06
N ASP A 51 98.87 52.93 12.30
CA ASP A 51 98.18 52.41 13.49
C ASP A 51 96.79 53.01 13.69
N LEU A 52 96.58 54.27 13.27
CA LEU A 52 95.23 54.85 13.14
C LEU A 52 94.42 54.14 12.05
N MET A 53 94.99 53.89 10.87
CA MET A 53 94.32 53.10 9.82
C MET A 53 93.98 51.69 10.32
N ARG A 54 94.96 50.96 10.87
CA ARG A 54 94.74 49.66 11.52
C ARG A 54 93.67 49.69 12.61
N HIS A 55 93.51 50.79 13.34
CA HIS A 55 92.44 50.95 14.32
C HIS A 55 91.08 51.12 13.65
N LEU A 56 90.98 51.96 12.61
CA LEU A 56 89.76 52.12 11.80
C LEU A 56 89.37 50.81 11.11
N ASP A 57 90.33 50.10 10.50
CA ASP A 57 90.13 48.77 9.89
C ASP A 57 89.56 47.78 10.92
N ARG A 58 90.10 47.77 12.15
CA ARG A 58 89.60 46.93 13.26
C ARG A 58 88.21 47.33 13.76
N VAL A 59 87.83 48.60 13.64
CA VAL A 59 86.49 49.09 14.02
C VAL A 59 85.48 48.76 12.91
N GLN A 60 85.86 48.91 11.64
CA GLN A 60 85.05 48.50 10.49
C GLN A 60 84.83 46.98 10.49
N ALA A 61 85.89 46.18 10.62
CA ALA A 61 85.79 44.73 10.74
C ALA A 61 84.84 44.29 11.85
N LYS A 62 84.92 44.89 13.06
CA LYS A 62 83.97 44.62 14.16
C LYS A 62 82.52 44.98 13.81
N HIS A 63 82.30 46.01 12.99
CA HIS A 63 80.96 46.39 12.55
C HIS A 63 80.44 45.40 11.49
N ASP A 64 81.28 45.00 10.55
CA ASP A 64 80.96 43.99 9.54
C ASP A 64 80.72 42.62 10.17
N ASP A 65 81.52 42.19 11.15
CA ASP A 65 81.29 41.00 11.98
C ASP A 65 79.92 41.06 12.65
N ALA A 66 79.54 42.20 13.22
CA ALA A 66 78.23 42.40 13.85
C ALA A 66 77.07 42.37 12.84
N LEU A 67 77.27 42.92 11.63
CA LEU A 67 76.31 42.85 10.52
C LEU A 67 76.18 41.43 9.97
N VAL A 68 77.28 40.69 9.82
CA VAL A 68 77.31 39.27 9.44
C VAL A 68 76.59 38.43 10.50
N ALA A 69 76.90 38.62 11.79
CA ALA A 69 76.20 37.95 12.89
C ALA A 69 74.71 38.33 12.98
N ARG A 70 74.29 39.52 12.54
CA ARG A 70 72.87 39.88 12.40
C ARG A 70 72.22 39.19 11.19
N ARG A 71 72.89 39.16 10.03
CA ARG A 71 72.44 38.46 8.81
C ARG A 71 72.31 36.96 9.04
N GLN A 72 73.28 36.33 9.73
CA GLN A 72 73.24 34.93 10.12
C GLN A 72 72.06 34.61 11.04
N ARG A 73 71.81 35.43 12.08
CA ARG A 73 70.63 35.26 12.95
C ARG A 73 69.31 35.43 12.20
N LEU A 74 69.22 36.38 11.28
CA LEU A 74 68.03 36.54 10.42
C LEU A 74 67.84 35.33 9.49
N ALA A 75 68.92 34.84 8.86
CA ALA A 75 68.87 33.64 8.03
C ALA A 75 68.46 32.39 8.84
N GLN A 76 68.92 32.24 10.08
CA GLN A 76 68.50 31.16 10.98
C GLN A 76 67.01 31.26 11.36
N LEU A 77 66.45 32.46 11.52
CA LEU A 77 65.02 32.64 11.75
C LEU A 77 64.20 32.30 10.50
N LEU A 78 64.58 32.82 9.34
CA LEU A 78 63.90 32.54 8.06
C LEU A 78 64.00 31.05 7.66
N LEU A 79 65.11 30.38 7.99
CA LEU A 79 65.22 28.93 7.81
C LEU A 79 64.29 28.17 8.74
N ARG A 80 64.15 28.56 10.02
CA ARG A 80 63.20 27.94 10.96
C ARG A 80 61.75 28.17 10.59
N GLU A 81 61.39 29.39 10.18
CA GLU A 81 60.04 29.71 9.69
C GLU A 81 59.72 28.87 8.44
N ARG A 82 60.69 28.73 7.53
CA ARG A 82 60.56 27.83 6.38
C ARG A 82 60.44 26.37 6.80
N GLU A 83 61.30 25.86 7.68
CA GLU A 83 61.25 24.48 8.18
C GLU A 83 59.89 24.19 8.83
N GLN A 84 59.33 25.14 9.59
CA GLN A 84 58.00 25.04 10.17
C GLN A 84 56.89 25.03 9.11
N HIS A 85 56.96 25.87 8.08
CA HIS A 85 55.99 25.87 6.98
C HIS A 85 56.10 24.60 6.11
N ASP A 86 57.31 24.16 5.76
CA ASP A 86 57.57 22.94 5.00
C ASP A 86 57.05 21.71 5.78
N LEU A 87 57.24 21.66 7.11
CA LEU A 87 56.64 20.65 7.99
C LEU A 87 55.11 20.72 8.04
N MET A 88 54.53 21.90 8.30
CA MET A 88 53.07 22.08 8.34
C MET A 88 52.39 21.70 7.02
N LEU A 89 53.03 21.97 5.88
CA LEU A 89 52.54 21.56 4.57
C LEU A 89 52.63 20.03 4.35
N SER A 90 53.64 19.36 4.90
CA SER A 90 53.71 17.90 4.90
C SER A 90 52.70 17.24 5.84
N ASP A 91 52.41 17.84 6.99
CA ASP A 91 51.44 17.32 7.98
C ASP A 91 49.97 17.59 7.56
N LEU A 92 49.70 18.66 6.81
CA LEU A 92 48.36 18.97 6.29
C LEU A 92 47.92 18.01 5.16
N ALA A 93 48.87 17.41 4.47
CA ALA A 93 48.62 16.46 3.40
C ALA A 93 48.45 15.04 3.97
N GLU A 94 47.20 14.60 4.16
CA GLU A 94 46.89 13.23 4.58
C GLU A 94 47.68 12.22 3.74
N THR A 95 48.52 11.41 4.37
CA THR A 95 49.31 10.43 3.63
C THR A 95 48.39 9.36 3.05
N ASP A 96 48.77 8.79 1.91
CA ASP A 96 48.00 7.69 1.30
C ASP A 96 47.80 6.52 2.27
N GLU A 97 48.70 6.33 3.24
CA GLU A 97 48.60 5.34 4.31
C GLU A 97 47.54 5.72 5.34
N GLN A 98 47.57 6.93 5.90
CA GLN A 98 46.52 7.44 6.80
C GLN A 98 45.13 7.40 6.14
N ARG A 99 45.06 7.75 4.85
CA ARG A 99 43.84 7.68 4.05
C ARG A 99 43.34 6.25 3.87
N ARG A 100 44.24 5.29 3.59
CA ARG A 100 43.92 3.85 3.53
C ARG A 100 43.46 3.34 4.89
N GLU A 101 44.12 3.72 5.99
CA GLU A 101 43.73 3.32 7.34
C GLU A 101 42.33 3.84 7.70
N ARG A 102 42.02 5.11 7.43
CA ARG A 102 40.67 5.67 7.64
C ARG A 102 39.61 4.94 6.82
N LEU A 103 39.90 4.61 5.56
CA LEU A 103 39.01 3.81 4.72
C LEU A 103 38.84 2.38 5.23
N LEU A 104 39.89 1.77 5.77
CA LEU A 104 39.85 0.44 6.40
C LEU A 104 39.08 0.44 7.73
N GLN A 105 39.24 1.49 8.56
CA GLN A 105 38.45 1.70 9.79
C GLN A 105 36.97 1.84 9.43
N LYS A 106 36.62 2.75 8.52
CA LYS A 106 35.24 2.92 8.05
C LYS A 106 34.66 1.65 7.41
N ALA A 107 35.47 0.87 6.69
CA ALA A 107 35.06 -0.42 6.15
C ALA A 107 34.86 -1.50 7.23
N ARG A 108 35.60 -1.45 8.36
CA ARG A 108 35.36 -2.31 9.53
C ARG A 108 34.09 -1.91 10.27
N GLU A 109 33.85 -0.61 10.46
CA GLU A 109 32.63 -0.05 11.06
C GLU A 109 31.38 -0.45 10.26
N LEU A 110 31.38 -0.23 8.94
CA LEU A 110 30.28 -0.61 8.06
C LEU A 110 30.02 -2.13 8.06
N ARG A 111 31.08 -2.96 8.18
CA ARG A 111 30.93 -4.42 8.33
C ARG A 111 30.39 -4.80 9.71
N ALA A 112 30.76 -4.09 10.77
CA ALA A 112 30.21 -4.32 12.11
C ALA A 112 28.72 -3.97 12.16
N GLN A 113 28.33 -2.82 11.62
CA GLN A 113 26.93 -2.39 11.46
C GLN A 113 26.13 -3.42 10.65
N GLN A 114 26.62 -3.84 9.48
CA GLN A 114 25.96 -4.90 8.69
C GLN A 114 25.84 -6.23 9.44
N GLN A 115 26.82 -6.61 10.27
CA GLN A 115 26.72 -7.81 11.11
C GLN A 115 25.72 -7.64 12.25
N GLU A 116 25.57 -6.44 12.80
CA GLU A 116 24.57 -6.12 13.83
C GLU A 116 23.16 -6.12 13.25
N ASP A 117 22.94 -5.46 12.10
CA ASP A 117 21.69 -5.49 11.34
C ASP A 117 21.27 -6.94 11.01
N LEU A 118 22.20 -7.74 10.49
CA LEU A 118 21.96 -9.16 10.17
C LEU A 118 21.66 -10.00 11.42
N ARG A 119 22.26 -9.70 12.58
CA ARG A 119 21.94 -10.36 13.86
C ARG A 119 20.55 -9.97 14.34
N VAL A 120 20.21 -8.69 14.30
CA VAL A 120 18.91 -8.15 14.70
C VAL A 120 17.79 -8.72 13.80
N ASP A 121 18.01 -8.82 12.49
CA ASP A 121 17.05 -9.44 11.57
C ASP A 121 16.97 -10.96 11.72
N ALA A 122 18.07 -11.65 12.04
CA ALA A 122 18.05 -13.07 12.39
C ALA A 122 17.26 -13.31 13.69
N GLN A 123 17.41 -12.45 14.70
CA GLN A 123 16.62 -12.47 15.93
C GLN A 123 15.13 -12.27 15.64
N LYS A 124 14.73 -11.19 14.94
CA LYS A 124 13.33 -10.95 14.53
C LYS A 124 12.72 -12.16 13.80
N ARG A 125 13.48 -12.80 12.89
CA ARG A 125 13.03 -14.01 12.18
C ARG A 125 12.88 -15.21 13.13
N HIS A 126 13.78 -15.37 14.09
CA HIS A 126 13.69 -16.42 15.10
C HIS A 126 12.53 -16.20 16.09
N ASP A 127 12.26 -14.96 16.52
CA ASP A 127 11.12 -14.60 17.35
C ASP A 127 9.79 -14.81 16.61
N ARG A 128 9.73 -14.43 15.33
CA ARG A 128 8.58 -14.72 14.47
C ARG A 128 8.34 -16.23 14.34
N MET A 129 9.38 -17.01 14.00
CA MET A 129 9.26 -18.48 13.94
C MET A 129 8.89 -19.11 15.29
N PHE A 130 9.31 -18.53 16.41
CA PHE A 130 8.94 -18.99 17.74
C PHE A 130 7.44 -18.77 18.01
N ARG A 131 6.90 -17.58 17.73
CA ARG A 131 5.46 -17.28 17.84
C ARG A 131 4.64 -18.15 16.88
N GLU A 132 5.08 -18.30 15.63
CA GLU A 132 4.36 -19.09 14.60
C GLU A 132 4.33 -20.61 14.91
N LYS A 133 5.35 -21.15 15.59
CA LYS A 133 5.44 -22.58 15.98
C LYS A 133 4.67 -22.93 17.27
N ILE A 134 4.28 -21.96 18.08
CA ILE A 134 3.75 -22.21 19.43
C ILE A 134 2.26 -21.90 19.47
N ASP A 135 1.45 -22.95 19.51
CA ASP A 135 -0.01 -22.86 19.36
C ASP A 135 -0.72 -22.03 20.42
N SER A 136 -0.20 -21.97 21.65
CA SER A 136 -0.73 -21.10 22.70
C SER A 136 -0.54 -19.63 22.37
N LEU A 137 0.66 -19.22 21.94
CA LEU A 137 0.94 -17.85 21.48
C LEU A 137 0.12 -17.50 20.23
N ARG A 138 0.06 -18.42 19.26
CA ARG A 138 -0.72 -18.26 18.01
C ARG A 138 -2.22 -18.08 18.28
N LEU A 139 -2.79 -18.83 19.22
CA LEU A 139 -4.19 -18.70 19.65
C LEU A 139 -4.43 -17.39 20.44
N ALA A 140 -3.50 -17.03 21.34
CA ALA A 140 -3.57 -15.80 22.11
C ALA A 140 -3.49 -14.55 21.22
N GLU A 141 -2.56 -14.50 20.27
CA GLU A 141 -2.46 -13.47 19.23
C GLU A 141 -3.75 -13.36 18.40
N SER A 142 -4.30 -14.49 17.97
CA SER A 142 -5.53 -14.52 17.17
C SER A 142 -6.70 -13.90 17.93
N ARG A 143 -6.88 -14.27 19.20
CA ARG A 143 -7.94 -13.71 20.05
C ARG A 143 -7.70 -12.24 20.43
N LEU A 144 -6.45 -11.84 20.64
CA LEU A 144 -6.08 -10.44 20.86
C LEU A 144 -6.48 -9.57 19.66
N LYS A 145 -6.19 -10.03 18.44
CA LYS A 145 -6.60 -9.35 17.19
C LYS A 145 -8.12 -9.25 17.08
N VAL A 146 -8.87 -10.29 17.47
CA VAL A 146 -10.34 -10.25 17.56
C VAL A 146 -10.83 -9.22 18.59
N MET A 147 -10.20 -9.11 19.75
CA MET A 147 -10.54 -8.09 20.76
C MET A 147 -10.27 -6.67 20.24
N GLN A 148 -9.13 -6.43 19.60
CA GLN A 148 -8.77 -5.13 19.02
C GLN A 148 -9.73 -4.72 17.89
N VAL A 149 -10.13 -5.67 17.02
CA VAL A 149 -11.15 -5.42 15.98
C VAL A 149 -12.54 -5.17 16.58
N ALA A 150 -12.91 -5.86 17.67
CA ALA A 150 -14.18 -5.64 18.35
C ALA A 150 -14.25 -4.27 19.04
N ASP A 151 -13.14 -3.82 19.64
CA ASP A 151 -13.04 -2.50 20.28
C ASP A 151 -13.09 -1.36 19.25
N ALA A 152 -12.25 -1.44 18.19
CA ALA A 152 -12.28 -0.47 17.09
C ALA A 152 -13.64 -0.41 16.38
N ARG A 153 -14.36 -1.55 16.27
CA ARG A 153 -15.75 -1.57 15.77
C ARG A 153 -16.72 -0.87 16.73
N HIS A 154 -16.52 -0.98 18.04
CA HIS A 154 -17.33 -0.24 19.02
C HIS A 154 -17.05 1.27 18.95
N GLU A 155 -15.80 1.70 18.79
CA GLU A 155 -15.47 3.12 18.54
C GLU A 155 -16.15 3.66 17.27
N GLN A 156 -16.14 2.87 16.18
CA GLN A 156 -16.86 3.21 14.95
C GLN A 156 -18.38 3.36 15.17
N LEU A 157 -18.99 2.55 16.06
CA LEU A 157 -20.39 2.69 16.43
C LEU A 157 -20.65 3.98 17.22
N ILE A 158 -19.83 4.30 18.23
CA ILE A 158 -19.93 5.58 18.97
C ILE A 158 -19.82 6.78 18.00
N LEU A 159 -18.90 6.73 17.03
CA LEU A 159 -18.73 7.77 16.04
C LEU A 159 -19.91 7.85 15.05
N ALA A 160 -20.52 6.72 14.70
CA ALA A 160 -21.72 6.68 13.87
C ALA A 160 -22.96 7.23 14.61
N GLU A 161 -23.13 6.92 15.89
CA GLU A 161 -24.19 7.46 16.75
C GLU A 161 -24.07 8.98 16.92
N ARG A 162 -22.85 9.50 17.16
CA ARG A 162 -22.59 10.95 17.20
C ARG A 162 -22.97 11.63 15.89
N ARG A 163 -22.50 11.10 14.75
CA ARG A 163 -22.85 11.60 13.41
C ARG A 163 -24.35 11.55 13.11
N LEU A 164 -25.07 10.55 13.63
CA LEU A 164 -26.51 10.46 13.50
C LEU A 164 -27.24 11.50 14.36
N ALA A 165 -26.75 11.78 15.56
CA ALA A 165 -27.28 12.84 16.43
C ALA A 165 -26.98 14.24 15.88
N GLU A 166 -25.82 14.45 15.27
CA GLU A 166 -25.46 15.68 14.55
C GLU A 166 -26.40 15.90 13.36
N LYS A 167 -26.55 14.92 12.47
CA LYS A 167 -27.48 14.99 11.33
C LYS A 167 -28.92 15.26 11.73
N LYS A 168 -29.43 14.63 12.80
CA LYS A 168 -30.79 14.92 13.29
C LYS A 168 -30.98 16.39 13.68
N ARG A 169 -29.98 17.00 14.33
CA ARG A 169 -30.02 18.44 14.66
C ARG A 169 -29.96 19.33 13.41
N GLU A 170 -29.21 18.93 12.39
CA GLU A 170 -29.18 19.61 11.09
C GLU A 170 -30.56 19.49 10.39
N ASP A 171 -31.14 18.29 10.32
CA ASP A 171 -32.45 18.03 9.74
C ASP A 171 -33.59 18.78 10.46
N GLU A 172 -33.55 18.82 11.80
CA GLU A 172 -34.47 19.59 12.67
C GLU A 172 -34.35 21.11 12.40
N PHE A 173 -33.12 21.64 12.33
CA PHE A 173 -32.86 23.04 12.01
C PHE A 173 -33.36 23.43 10.61
N PHE A 174 -33.09 22.58 9.59
CA PHE A 174 -33.62 22.81 8.24
C PHE A 174 -35.13 22.58 8.14
N ALA A 175 -35.75 21.76 9.01
CA ALA A 175 -37.20 21.65 9.10
C ALA A 175 -37.82 22.97 9.59
N GLN A 176 -37.30 23.55 10.67
CA GLN A 176 -37.74 24.85 11.20
C GLN A 176 -37.61 25.96 10.15
N GLN A 177 -36.48 26.04 9.43
CA GLN A 177 -36.32 27.03 8.34
C GLN A 177 -37.33 26.83 7.20
N ARG A 178 -37.72 25.59 6.87
CA ARG A 178 -38.74 25.31 5.85
C ARG A 178 -40.13 25.73 6.32
N GLU A 179 -40.46 25.51 7.58
CA GLU A 179 -41.73 25.96 8.19
C GLU A 179 -41.83 27.49 8.24
N GLU A 180 -40.76 28.19 8.65
CA GLU A 180 -40.71 29.65 8.62
C GLU A 180 -40.82 30.22 7.20
N ALA A 181 -40.12 29.63 6.23
CA ALA A 181 -40.20 30.03 4.82
C ALA A 181 -41.61 29.81 4.24
N GLN A 182 -42.28 28.70 4.58
CA GLN A 182 -43.67 28.45 4.21
C GLN A 182 -44.61 29.46 4.87
N ARG A 183 -44.44 29.77 6.17
CA ARG A 183 -45.25 30.77 6.87
C ARG A 183 -45.12 32.14 6.20
N LEU A 184 -43.89 32.59 5.92
CA LEU A 184 -43.62 33.84 5.21
C LEU A 184 -44.17 33.87 3.77
N SER A 185 -44.18 32.72 3.08
CA SER A 185 -44.80 32.59 1.75
C SER A 185 -46.33 32.72 1.83
N ASN A 186 -46.95 32.08 2.83
CA ASN A 186 -48.40 32.16 3.07
C ASN A 186 -48.82 33.58 3.51
N GLU A 187 -48.05 34.24 4.38
CA GLU A 187 -48.25 35.64 4.76
C GLU A 187 -48.19 36.59 3.54
N ARG A 188 -47.32 36.32 2.56
CA ARG A 188 -47.26 37.08 1.30
C ARG A 188 -48.48 36.81 0.43
N ALA A 189 -48.78 35.53 0.17
CA ALA A 189 -49.91 35.13 -0.66
C ALA A 189 -51.26 35.66 -0.12
N GLN A 190 -51.43 35.74 1.20
CA GLN A 190 -52.59 36.37 1.83
C GLN A 190 -52.66 37.87 1.53
N ARG A 191 -51.56 38.62 1.68
CA ARG A 191 -51.52 40.06 1.35
C ARG A 191 -51.77 40.31 -0.15
N ASP A 192 -51.22 39.48 -1.02
CA ASP A 192 -51.44 39.59 -2.47
C ASP A 192 -52.92 39.31 -2.83
N LEU A 193 -53.56 38.35 -2.18
CA LEU A 193 -55.00 38.08 -2.30
C LEU A 193 -55.87 39.22 -1.75
N GLU A 194 -55.51 39.81 -0.61
CA GLU A 194 -56.18 40.99 -0.05
C GLU A 194 -56.10 42.20 -0.98
N VAL A 195 -54.92 42.48 -1.53
CA VAL A 195 -54.71 43.55 -2.52
C VAL A 195 -55.52 43.29 -3.79
N ALA A 196 -55.52 42.06 -4.31
CA ALA A 196 -56.33 41.68 -5.46
C ALA A 196 -57.85 41.77 -5.18
N TYR A 197 -58.30 41.44 -3.98
CA TYR A 197 -59.70 41.60 -3.55
C TYR A 197 -60.09 43.09 -3.47
N GLN A 198 -59.27 43.92 -2.84
CA GLN A 198 -59.49 45.37 -2.77
C GLN A 198 -59.50 46.02 -4.16
N GLN A 199 -58.68 45.55 -5.10
CA GLN A 199 -58.72 46.00 -6.49
C GLN A 199 -60.03 45.58 -7.17
N LYS A 200 -60.49 44.33 -7.00
CA LYS A 200 -61.76 43.84 -7.55
C LYS A 200 -62.97 44.61 -7.02
N GLU A 201 -63.05 44.88 -5.72
CA GLU A 201 -64.16 45.66 -5.17
C GLU A 201 -64.11 47.13 -5.63
N LYS A 202 -62.92 47.74 -5.77
CA LYS A 202 -62.78 49.07 -6.38
C LYS A 202 -63.26 49.12 -7.84
N THR A 203 -62.90 48.13 -8.67
CA THR A 203 -63.36 48.08 -10.07
C THR A 203 -64.85 47.75 -10.16
N ARG A 204 -65.37 46.88 -9.28
CA ARG A 204 -66.81 46.58 -9.17
C ARG A 204 -67.63 47.82 -8.79
N ALA A 205 -67.18 48.61 -7.83
CA ALA A 205 -67.83 49.87 -7.44
C ALA A 205 -67.83 50.88 -8.60
N ALA A 206 -66.72 51.02 -9.33
CA ALA A 206 -66.63 51.88 -10.50
C ALA A 206 -67.57 51.42 -11.64
N LEU A 207 -67.65 50.11 -11.91
CA LEU A 207 -68.57 49.54 -12.89
C LEU A 207 -70.03 49.73 -12.48
N ALA A 208 -70.38 49.55 -11.20
CA ALA A 208 -71.73 49.80 -10.70
C ALA A 208 -72.16 51.26 -10.90
N ALA A 209 -71.26 52.23 -10.65
CA ALA A 209 -71.51 53.64 -10.92
C ALA A 209 -71.69 53.93 -12.43
N GLN A 210 -70.93 53.26 -13.31
CA GLN A 210 -71.10 53.36 -14.77
C GLN A 210 -72.44 52.77 -15.24
N VAL A 211 -72.89 51.66 -14.66
CA VAL A 211 -74.20 51.06 -14.97
C VAL A 211 -75.34 51.96 -14.51
N ALA A 212 -75.27 52.52 -13.29
CA ALA A 212 -76.27 53.49 -12.81
C ALA A 212 -76.36 54.71 -13.74
N GLY A 213 -75.23 55.30 -14.12
CA GLY A 213 -75.17 56.40 -15.09
C GLY A 213 -75.55 56.02 -16.53
N ASN A 214 -75.61 54.73 -16.87
CA ASN A 214 -76.22 54.26 -18.13
C ASN A 214 -77.74 54.11 -17.99
N GLU A 215 -78.24 53.59 -16.87
CA GLU A 215 -79.67 53.49 -16.61
C GLU A 215 -80.35 54.87 -16.54
N GLU A 216 -79.72 55.86 -15.89
CA GLU A 216 -80.24 57.23 -15.84
C GLU A 216 -80.35 57.85 -17.24
N ARG A 217 -79.35 57.64 -18.10
CA ARG A 217 -79.38 58.06 -19.52
C ARG A 217 -80.46 57.33 -20.31
N ALA A 218 -80.57 56.01 -20.15
CA ALA A 218 -81.59 55.21 -20.83
C ALA A 218 -83.03 55.59 -20.39
N ARG A 219 -83.23 55.96 -19.12
CA ARG A 219 -84.51 56.49 -18.62
C ARG A 219 -84.84 57.84 -19.24
N ALA A 220 -83.87 58.76 -19.32
CA ALA A 220 -84.05 60.06 -19.98
C ALA A 220 -84.36 59.92 -21.48
N GLU A 221 -83.69 59.00 -22.19
CA GLU A 221 -84.02 58.67 -23.58
C GLU A 221 -85.42 58.08 -23.72
N ALA A 222 -85.83 57.16 -22.85
CA ALA A 222 -87.16 56.57 -22.87
C ALA A 222 -88.27 57.60 -22.59
N GLU A 223 -88.01 58.61 -21.74
CA GLU A 223 -88.91 59.74 -21.54
C GLU A 223 -88.98 60.69 -22.75
N SER A 224 -87.90 60.87 -23.52
CA SER A 224 -87.95 61.60 -24.79
C SER A 224 -88.81 60.85 -25.81
N ARG A 225 -88.51 59.56 -26.03
CA ARG A 225 -89.23 58.71 -26.99
C ARG A 225 -90.72 58.65 -26.68
N ARG A 226 -91.14 58.55 -25.41
CA ARG A 226 -92.57 58.62 -25.03
C ARG A 226 -93.24 59.92 -25.43
N ARG A 227 -92.55 61.07 -25.38
CA ARG A 227 -93.10 62.36 -25.83
C ARG A 227 -93.21 62.45 -27.36
N GLU A 228 -92.31 61.76 -28.07
CA GLU A 228 -92.34 61.61 -29.53
C GLU A 228 -93.47 60.66 -29.95
N ASP A 229 -93.63 59.51 -29.27
CA ASP A 229 -94.73 58.55 -29.44
C ASP A 229 -96.10 59.20 -29.14
N ASP A 230 -96.22 59.97 -28.05
CA ASP A 230 -97.44 60.71 -27.68
C ASP A 230 -97.80 61.84 -28.66
N ALA A 231 -96.83 62.32 -29.46
CA ALA A 231 -97.07 63.25 -30.56
C ALA A 231 -97.51 62.51 -31.82
N PHE A 232 -96.84 61.40 -32.17
CA PHE A 232 -97.18 60.53 -33.29
C PHE A 232 -98.60 59.95 -33.17
N ASN A 233 -98.97 59.45 -32.00
CA ASN A 233 -100.29 58.89 -31.73
C ASN A 233 -101.45 59.89 -31.93
N ARG A 234 -101.21 61.21 -31.83
CA ARG A 234 -102.22 62.23 -32.12
C ARG A 234 -102.48 62.36 -33.62
N ALA A 235 -101.42 62.40 -34.42
CA ALA A 235 -101.53 62.42 -35.89
C ALA A 235 -102.24 61.16 -36.41
N VAL A 236 -101.96 59.98 -35.83
CA VAL A 236 -102.64 58.72 -36.19
C VAL A 236 -104.15 58.77 -35.87
N GLN A 237 -104.58 59.45 -34.80
CA GLN A 237 -106.01 59.61 -34.49
C GLN A 237 -106.72 60.57 -35.47
N GLU A 238 -106.01 61.56 -36.00
CA GLU A 238 -106.53 62.44 -37.06
C GLU A 238 -106.71 61.70 -38.39
N GLU A 239 -105.78 60.81 -38.77
CA GLU A 239 -105.96 59.92 -39.94
C GLU A 239 -107.07 58.88 -39.74
N ALA A 240 -107.17 58.27 -38.56
CA ALA A 240 -108.20 57.26 -38.26
C ALA A 240 -109.63 57.81 -38.40
N ALA A 241 -109.84 59.10 -38.10
CA ALA A 241 -111.12 59.78 -38.34
C ALA A 241 -111.47 59.89 -39.84
N ALA A 242 -110.47 60.06 -40.72
CA ALA A 242 -110.66 60.07 -42.17
C ALA A 242 -110.89 58.66 -42.74
N GLU A 243 -110.28 57.61 -42.16
CA GLU A 243 -110.51 56.22 -42.56
C GLU A 243 -111.90 55.70 -42.19
N ALA A 244 -112.45 56.12 -41.04
CA ALA A 244 -113.80 55.75 -40.62
C ALA A 244 -114.88 56.10 -41.66
N ALA A 245 -114.71 57.21 -42.38
CA ALA A 245 -115.58 57.61 -43.49
C ALA A 245 -115.49 56.66 -44.71
N ARG A 246 -114.33 56.03 -44.94
CA ARG A 246 -114.14 55.06 -46.03
C ARG A 246 -114.76 53.70 -45.71
N GLN A 247 -114.62 53.23 -44.47
CA GLN A 247 -115.12 51.91 -44.04
C GLN A 247 -116.66 51.78 -44.09
N ALA A 248 -117.40 52.89 -44.12
CA ALA A 248 -118.84 52.89 -44.35
C ALA A 248 -119.23 52.32 -45.73
N ALA A 249 -118.41 52.54 -46.77
CA ALA A 249 -118.66 52.04 -48.12
C ALA A 249 -118.40 50.52 -48.25
N GLU A 250 -117.36 49.99 -47.60
CA GLU A 250 -117.00 48.57 -47.72
C GLU A 250 -118.01 47.60 -47.09
N ARG A 251 -118.83 48.06 -46.14
CA ARG A 251 -119.81 47.20 -45.45
C ARG A 251 -120.90 46.66 -46.37
N VAL A 252 -121.15 47.30 -47.51
CA VAL A 252 -122.05 46.78 -48.56
C VAL A 252 -121.40 45.61 -49.33
N ALA A 253 -120.09 45.66 -49.58
CA ALA A 253 -119.38 44.66 -50.37
C ALA A 253 -119.16 43.34 -49.60
N ARG A 254 -118.82 43.41 -48.30
CA ARG A 254 -118.46 42.21 -47.52
C ARG A 254 -119.66 41.29 -47.18
N ALA A 255 -120.89 41.73 -47.40
CA ALA A 255 -122.10 40.91 -47.24
C ALA A 255 -122.23 39.80 -48.32
N ALA A 256 -121.59 39.94 -49.48
CA ALA A 256 -121.66 38.96 -50.56
C ALA A 256 -120.70 37.77 -50.34
N LEU A 257 -119.46 38.05 -49.93
CA LEU A 257 -118.35 37.08 -49.89
C LEU A 257 -118.53 35.98 -48.82
N ALA A 258 -119.37 36.22 -47.80
CA ALA A 258 -119.54 35.32 -46.66
C ALA A 258 -120.24 33.99 -46.98
N LYS A 259 -120.78 33.80 -48.19
CA LYS A 259 -121.43 32.54 -48.61
C LYS A 259 -120.51 31.50 -49.24
N GLU A 260 -119.31 31.88 -49.69
CA GLU A 260 -118.48 31.02 -50.54
C GLU A 260 -117.44 30.19 -49.76
N MET A 261 -116.95 30.69 -48.61
CA MET A 261 -115.91 30.00 -47.81
C MET A 261 -116.38 28.74 -47.05
N SER A 262 -117.67 28.36 -47.15
CA SER A 262 -118.17 27.12 -46.54
C SER A 262 -117.68 25.86 -47.27
N ALA A 263 -117.44 25.94 -48.59
CA ALA A 263 -117.06 24.80 -49.42
C ALA A 263 -115.61 24.32 -49.21
N PHE A 264 -114.69 25.22 -48.88
CA PHE A 264 -113.24 24.91 -48.81
C PHE A 264 -112.85 23.98 -47.65
N ASN A 265 -113.73 23.78 -46.65
CA ASN A 265 -113.42 23.01 -45.45
C ASN A 265 -113.55 21.48 -45.59
N GLU A 266 -114.04 20.97 -46.72
CA GLU A 266 -114.17 19.51 -46.92
C GLU A 266 -112.92 18.84 -47.50
N GLU A 267 -112.12 19.54 -48.32
CA GLU A 267 -110.90 18.98 -48.93
C GLU A 267 -109.81 18.69 -47.89
N MET A 268 -109.65 19.54 -46.86
CA MET A 268 -108.73 19.39 -45.73
C MET A 268 -109.00 18.17 -44.81
N ARG A 269 -109.97 17.32 -45.16
CA ARG A 269 -110.25 16.03 -44.49
C ARG A 269 -109.72 14.81 -45.26
N ARG A 270 -109.25 14.97 -46.51
CA ARG A 270 -108.62 13.87 -47.27
C ARG A 270 -107.12 13.72 -46.97
N LEU A 271 -106.35 14.81 -47.11
CA LEU A 271 -104.89 14.83 -46.91
C LEU A 271 -104.43 14.15 -45.61
N ARG A 272 -105.11 14.43 -44.48
CA ARG A 272 -104.79 13.86 -43.15
C ARG A 272 -105.00 12.34 -43.00
N ARG A 273 -105.46 11.62 -44.04
CA ARG A 273 -105.46 10.16 -44.07
C ARG A 273 -104.20 9.58 -44.73
N GLU A 274 -103.63 10.29 -45.68
CA GLU A 274 -102.46 9.85 -46.45
C GLU A 274 -101.17 9.99 -45.62
N GLU A 275 -101.05 11.06 -44.83
CA GLU A 275 -99.97 11.25 -43.84
C GLU A 275 -99.88 10.09 -42.82
N TYR A 276 -101.03 9.54 -42.41
CA TYR A 276 -101.12 8.49 -41.38
C TYR A 276 -100.70 7.10 -41.89
N GLU A 277 -100.80 6.86 -43.21
CA GLU A 277 -100.33 5.63 -43.86
C GLU A 277 -98.85 5.68 -44.25
N GLN A 278 -98.26 6.87 -44.40
CA GLN A 278 -96.82 7.05 -44.57
C GLN A 278 -96.07 6.79 -43.26
N LEU A 279 -96.54 7.32 -42.13
CA LEU A 279 -95.90 7.14 -40.82
C LEU A 279 -95.75 5.64 -40.44
N GLN A 280 -96.75 4.81 -40.75
CA GLN A 280 -96.67 3.35 -40.51
C GLN A 280 -95.71 2.60 -41.45
N GLN A 281 -95.27 3.22 -42.54
CA GLN A 281 -94.23 2.64 -43.41
C GLN A 281 -92.84 3.03 -42.90
N GLU A 282 -92.65 4.27 -42.45
CA GLU A 282 -91.42 4.73 -41.80
C GLU A 282 -91.12 3.94 -40.52
N ASP A 283 -92.10 3.73 -39.63
CA ASP A 283 -91.95 2.89 -38.44
C ASP A 283 -91.53 1.44 -38.78
N ARG A 284 -92.03 0.89 -39.90
CA ARG A 284 -91.67 -0.46 -40.37
C ARG A 284 -90.27 -0.50 -40.98
N GLU A 285 -89.79 0.58 -41.58
CA GLU A 285 -88.40 0.69 -42.01
C GLU A 285 -87.45 0.86 -40.81
N VAL A 286 -87.81 1.66 -39.81
CA VAL A 286 -87.04 1.79 -38.57
C VAL A 286 -86.94 0.44 -37.85
N LEU A 287 -88.05 -0.31 -37.71
CA LEU A 287 -88.04 -1.67 -37.15
C LEU A 287 -87.17 -2.64 -37.98
N ARG A 288 -87.18 -2.53 -39.31
CA ARG A 288 -86.30 -3.34 -40.19
C ARG A 288 -84.83 -2.96 -40.07
N ARG A 289 -84.51 -1.67 -39.89
CA ARG A 289 -83.13 -1.20 -39.63
C ARG A 289 -82.66 -1.72 -38.28
N ILE A 290 -83.41 -1.51 -37.20
CA ILE A 290 -83.07 -2.03 -35.86
C ILE A 290 -82.90 -3.56 -35.87
N LEU A 291 -83.73 -4.32 -36.58
CA LEU A 291 -83.56 -5.78 -36.71
C LEU A 291 -82.35 -6.18 -37.57
N ALA A 292 -81.96 -5.37 -38.56
CA ALA A 292 -80.75 -5.57 -39.34
C ALA A 292 -79.49 -5.18 -38.56
N ASP A 293 -79.55 -4.12 -37.77
CA ASP A 293 -78.49 -3.64 -36.88
C ASP A 293 -78.25 -4.66 -35.76
N VAL A 294 -79.31 -5.19 -35.13
CA VAL A 294 -79.21 -6.31 -34.16
C VAL A 294 -78.67 -7.58 -34.83
N ALA A 295 -79.07 -7.91 -36.06
CA ALA A 295 -78.48 -9.05 -36.77
C ALA A 295 -77.00 -8.82 -37.14
N ALA A 296 -76.59 -7.57 -37.38
CA ALA A 296 -75.19 -7.20 -37.60
C ALA A 296 -74.38 -7.21 -36.30
N GLU A 297 -74.97 -6.80 -35.17
CA GLU A 297 -74.37 -6.93 -33.84
C GLU A 297 -74.25 -8.40 -33.42
N GLU A 298 -75.26 -9.25 -33.67
CA GLU A 298 -75.16 -10.70 -33.44
C GLU A 298 -74.10 -11.35 -34.33
N ALA A 299 -73.95 -10.92 -35.59
CA ALA A 299 -72.89 -11.37 -36.47
C ALA A 299 -71.49 -10.91 -35.99
N ALA A 300 -71.33 -9.63 -35.62
CA ALA A 300 -70.09 -9.09 -35.07
C ALA A 300 -69.75 -9.70 -33.70
N GLU A 301 -70.74 -10.01 -32.86
CA GLU A 301 -70.58 -10.80 -31.65
C GLU A 301 -70.16 -12.23 -31.98
N ALA A 302 -70.74 -12.88 -32.99
CA ALA A 302 -70.34 -14.22 -33.41
C ALA A 302 -68.90 -14.26 -33.94
N GLU A 303 -68.50 -13.28 -34.75
CA GLU A 303 -67.12 -13.11 -35.22
C GLU A 303 -66.17 -12.81 -34.06
N ALA A 304 -66.47 -11.85 -33.18
CA ALA A 304 -65.66 -11.55 -32.01
C ALA A 304 -65.58 -12.75 -31.03
N ARG A 305 -66.63 -13.57 -30.91
CA ARG A 305 -66.61 -14.84 -30.16
C ARG A 305 -65.76 -15.89 -30.86
N GLN A 306 -65.73 -15.95 -32.20
CA GLN A 306 -64.81 -16.80 -32.96
C GLN A 306 -63.35 -16.33 -32.84
N GLU A 307 -63.07 -15.03 -32.97
CA GLU A 307 -61.73 -14.46 -32.77
C GLU A 307 -61.22 -14.70 -31.34
N ARG A 308 -62.05 -14.48 -30.31
CA ARG A 308 -61.68 -14.80 -28.92
C ARG A 308 -61.38 -16.28 -28.75
N ARG A 309 -62.13 -17.18 -29.40
CA ARG A 309 -61.84 -18.63 -29.41
C ARG A 309 -60.56 -18.97 -30.17
N ALA A 310 -60.31 -18.35 -31.32
CA ALA A 310 -59.12 -18.55 -32.13
C ALA A 310 -57.85 -18.04 -31.43
N ASN A 311 -57.93 -16.86 -30.78
CA ASN A 311 -56.83 -16.28 -30.01
C ASN A 311 -56.61 -17.05 -28.70
N ALA A 312 -57.65 -17.54 -28.03
CA ALA A 312 -57.50 -18.46 -26.90
C ALA A 312 -56.86 -19.80 -27.34
N ALA A 313 -57.20 -20.33 -28.52
CA ALA A 313 -56.57 -21.54 -29.07
C ALA A 313 -55.11 -21.31 -29.47
N ARG A 314 -54.77 -20.15 -30.07
CA ARG A 314 -53.39 -19.72 -30.36
C ARG A 314 -52.58 -19.60 -29.07
N HIS A 315 -53.09 -18.87 -28.07
CA HIS A 315 -52.43 -18.74 -26.76
C HIS A 315 -52.27 -20.11 -26.06
N ALA A 316 -53.25 -21.00 -26.14
CA ALA A 316 -53.12 -22.36 -25.62
C ALA A 316 -52.08 -23.20 -26.38
N ALA A 317 -51.94 -23.00 -27.70
CA ALA A 317 -50.88 -23.63 -28.50
C ALA A 317 -49.49 -23.05 -28.17
N GLU A 318 -49.37 -21.74 -27.95
CA GLU A 318 -48.14 -21.07 -27.53
C GLU A 318 -47.72 -21.50 -26.12
N VAL A 319 -48.64 -21.57 -25.16
CA VAL A 319 -48.38 -22.10 -23.81
C VAL A 319 -47.95 -23.57 -23.88
N ARG A 320 -48.57 -24.40 -24.74
CA ARG A 320 -48.11 -25.78 -24.98
C ARG A 320 -46.71 -25.80 -25.59
N ALA A 321 -46.41 -24.96 -26.58
CA ALA A 321 -45.07 -24.86 -27.16
C ALA A 321 -44.00 -24.38 -26.16
N GLN A 322 -44.35 -23.47 -25.25
CA GLN A 322 -43.47 -23.05 -24.15
C GLN A 322 -43.25 -24.16 -23.12
N LEU A 323 -44.28 -24.96 -22.80
CA LEU A 323 -44.16 -26.12 -21.93
C LEU A 323 -43.34 -27.25 -22.55
N GLU A 324 -43.52 -27.54 -23.85
CA GLU A 324 -42.69 -28.53 -24.57
C GLU A 324 -41.23 -28.06 -24.70
N ARG A 325 -40.98 -26.75 -24.90
CA ARG A 325 -39.62 -26.19 -24.82
C ARG A 325 -39.01 -26.36 -23.44
N ARG A 326 -39.70 -25.95 -22.37
CA ARG A 326 -39.21 -26.15 -20.99
C ARG A 326 -38.92 -27.61 -20.67
N LYS A 327 -39.78 -28.55 -21.08
CA LYS A 327 -39.49 -30.00 -20.94
C LYS A 327 -38.29 -30.46 -21.75
N ALA A 328 -38.00 -29.86 -22.90
CA ALA A 328 -36.81 -30.16 -23.69
C ALA A 328 -35.55 -29.57 -23.02
N ASP A 329 -35.64 -28.36 -22.48
CA ASP A 329 -34.56 -27.70 -21.72
C ASP A 329 -34.25 -28.47 -20.42
N GLU A 330 -35.28 -28.88 -19.68
CA GLU A 330 -35.21 -29.73 -18.48
C GLU A 330 -34.57 -31.09 -18.82
N ARG A 331 -35.06 -31.79 -19.86
CA ARG A 331 -34.46 -33.06 -20.31
C ARG A 331 -33.01 -32.90 -20.76
N HIS A 332 -32.65 -31.80 -21.42
CA HIS A 332 -31.27 -31.55 -21.82
C HIS A 332 -30.35 -31.30 -20.61
N LEU A 333 -30.87 -30.70 -19.52
CA LEU A 333 -30.14 -30.58 -18.25
C LEU A 333 -30.01 -31.95 -17.54
N ASP A 334 -31.07 -32.75 -17.51
CA ASP A 334 -31.04 -34.12 -16.99
C ASP A 334 -30.06 -35.01 -17.78
N ASP A 335 -30.10 -34.98 -19.12
CA ASP A 335 -29.17 -35.71 -20.00
C ASP A 335 -27.70 -35.30 -19.76
N LEU A 336 -27.43 -34.02 -19.47
CA LEU A 336 -26.10 -33.54 -19.10
C LEU A 336 -25.67 -34.08 -17.72
N TRP A 337 -26.55 -34.03 -16.71
CA TRP A 337 -26.26 -34.60 -15.38
C TRP A 337 -26.04 -36.10 -15.45
N ASP A 338 -26.83 -36.82 -16.24
CA ASP A 338 -26.70 -38.26 -16.43
C ASP A 338 -25.42 -38.61 -17.22
N ALA A 339 -25.01 -37.77 -18.19
CA ALA A 339 -23.73 -37.89 -18.86
C ALA A 339 -22.53 -37.66 -17.93
N GLU A 340 -22.60 -36.70 -17.00
CA GLU A 340 -21.56 -36.51 -15.98
C GLU A 340 -21.55 -37.63 -14.92
N ALA A 341 -22.71 -38.10 -14.47
CA ALA A 341 -22.84 -39.24 -13.57
C ALA A 341 -22.26 -40.53 -14.20
N ARG A 342 -22.50 -40.76 -15.50
CA ARG A 342 -21.90 -41.88 -16.26
C ARG A 342 -20.37 -41.72 -16.42
N ARG A 343 -19.86 -40.50 -16.59
CA ARG A 343 -18.40 -40.21 -16.61
C ARG A 343 -17.75 -40.45 -15.24
N GLU A 344 -18.39 -40.02 -14.16
CA GLU A 344 -18.01 -40.31 -12.77
C GLU A 344 -17.96 -41.82 -12.51
N TRP A 345 -19.03 -42.56 -12.86
CA TRP A 345 -19.07 -44.01 -12.69
C TRP A 345 -18.04 -44.75 -13.54
N GLY A 346 -17.87 -44.37 -14.81
CA GLY A 346 -16.82 -44.94 -15.67
C GLY A 346 -15.41 -44.76 -15.11
N ARG A 347 -15.12 -43.62 -14.47
CA ARG A 347 -13.85 -43.38 -13.75
C ARG A 347 -13.71 -44.26 -12.50
N ARG A 348 -14.80 -44.52 -11.77
CA ARG A 348 -14.81 -45.40 -10.58
C ARG A 348 -14.63 -46.87 -10.99
N GLU A 349 -15.35 -47.33 -12.01
CA GLU A 349 -15.17 -48.66 -12.59
C GLU A 349 -13.76 -48.89 -13.14
N ALA A 350 -13.20 -47.94 -13.88
CA ALA A 350 -11.85 -48.06 -14.42
C ALA A 350 -10.80 -48.23 -13.30
N ARG A 351 -10.96 -47.52 -12.17
CA ARG A 351 -10.13 -47.69 -10.97
C ARG A 351 -10.32 -49.07 -10.32
N TRP A 352 -11.56 -49.55 -10.19
CA TRP A 352 -11.83 -50.89 -9.67
C TRP A 352 -11.30 -52.02 -10.56
N ARG A 353 -11.42 -51.90 -11.89
CA ARG A 353 -10.83 -52.87 -12.84
C ARG A 353 -9.31 -52.88 -12.76
N ALA A 354 -8.66 -51.71 -12.68
CA ALA A 354 -7.21 -51.60 -12.51
C ALA A 354 -6.72 -52.20 -11.18
N ASP A 355 -7.43 -51.98 -10.08
CA ASP A 355 -7.09 -52.58 -8.77
C ASP A 355 -7.35 -54.10 -8.75
N ALA A 356 -8.43 -54.58 -9.38
CA ALA A 356 -8.69 -56.01 -9.56
C ALA A 356 -7.58 -56.70 -10.40
N GLU A 357 -7.14 -56.08 -11.49
CA GLU A 357 -6.00 -56.55 -12.27
C GLU A 357 -4.69 -56.53 -11.48
N ALA A 358 -4.44 -55.50 -10.68
CA ALA A 358 -3.25 -55.43 -9.83
C ALA A 358 -3.24 -56.57 -8.80
N ARG A 359 -4.39 -56.87 -8.18
CA ARG A 359 -4.58 -58.01 -7.26
C ARG A 359 -4.37 -59.36 -7.96
N GLU A 360 -4.88 -59.53 -9.18
CA GLU A 360 -4.65 -60.74 -10.00
C GLU A 360 -3.16 -60.92 -10.33
N ARG A 361 -2.48 -59.86 -10.80
CA ARG A 361 -1.04 -59.87 -11.10
C ARG A 361 -0.21 -60.19 -9.86
N LEU A 362 -0.53 -59.58 -8.70
CA LEU A 362 0.11 -59.86 -7.42
C LEU A 362 -0.08 -61.33 -7.00
N ARG A 363 -1.31 -61.85 -7.11
CA ARG A 363 -1.65 -63.25 -6.78
C ARG A 363 -0.86 -64.24 -7.65
N ARG A 364 -0.76 -63.99 -8.96
CA ARG A 364 0.06 -64.79 -9.89
C ARG A 364 1.54 -64.77 -9.50
N ASN A 365 2.10 -63.60 -9.21
CA ASN A 365 3.50 -63.47 -8.79
C ASN A 365 3.80 -64.19 -7.47
N VAL A 366 2.92 -64.10 -6.47
CA VAL A 366 3.05 -64.82 -5.19
C VAL A 366 3.04 -66.33 -5.41
N LEU A 367 2.17 -66.85 -6.28
CA LEU A 367 2.12 -68.28 -6.60
C LEU A 367 3.39 -68.77 -7.35
N ILE A 368 3.95 -67.96 -8.24
CA ILE A 368 5.22 -68.26 -8.94
C ILE A 368 6.37 -68.34 -7.93
N ILE A 369 6.55 -67.30 -7.11
CA ILE A 369 7.61 -67.25 -6.08
C ILE A 369 7.47 -68.43 -5.10
N ARG A 370 6.24 -68.73 -4.64
CA ARG A 370 5.98 -69.85 -3.73
C ARG A 370 6.31 -71.21 -4.35
N ARG A 371 6.09 -71.39 -5.65
CA ARG A 371 6.48 -72.60 -6.38
C ARG A 371 8.00 -72.74 -6.49
N GLN A 372 8.71 -71.63 -6.70
CA GLN A 372 10.16 -71.61 -6.86
C GLN A 372 10.89 -71.90 -5.53
N GLN A 373 10.48 -71.26 -4.43
CA GLN A 373 11.00 -71.52 -3.08
C GLN A 373 10.92 -73.00 -2.65
N VAL A 374 9.90 -73.74 -3.12
CA VAL A 374 9.71 -75.18 -2.84
C VAL A 374 10.65 -76.07 -3.66
N LEU A 375 11.15 -75.59 -4.80
CA LEU A 375 12.18 -76.28 -5.59
C LEU A 375 13.57 -76.03 -5.01
N ASP A 376 13.91 -74.76 -4.76
CA ASP A 376 15.21 -74.36 -4.20
C ASP A 376 15.48 -75.06 -2.85
N GLY A 377 14.45 -75.09 -1.98
CA GLY A 377 14.51 -75.77 -0.67
C GLY A 377 14.56 -77.31 -0.72
N ARG A 378 14.40 -77.92 -1.92
CA ARG A 378 14.61 -79.36 -2.15
C ARG A 378 15.99 -79.68 -2.73
N GLN A 379 16.68 -78.70 -3.31
CA GLN A 379 18.06 -78.87 -3.81
C GLN A 379 19.06 -78.75 -2.66
N ARG A 380 19.00 -77.67 -1.87
CA ARG A 380 19.93 -77.42 -0.74
C ARG A 380 20.03 -78.61 0.24
N LYS A 381 18.89 -79.22 0.58
CA LYS A 381 18.82 -80.40 1.46
C LYS A 381 19.46 -81.68 0.93
N ARG A 382 19.93 -81.70 -0.33
CA ARG A 382 20.76 -82.78 -0.87
C ARG A 382 22.24 -82.42 -0.73
N GLU A 383 22.61 -81.21 -1.13
CA GLU A 383 23.97 -80.67 -1.04
C GLU A 383 24.50 -80.59 0.41
N GLU A 384 23.61 -80.35 1.37
CA GLU A 384 23.93 -80.34 2.81
C GLU A 384 24.30 -81.74 3.32
N ALA A 385 23.55 -82.77 2.93
CA ALA A 385 23.71 -84.15 3.41
C ALA A 385 24.96 -84.87 2.85
N GLU A 386 25.51 -84.39 1.74
CA GLU A 386 26.72 -84.96 1.13
C GLU A 386 28.00 -84.51 1.87
N ARG A 387 28.01 -83.30 2.47
CA ARG A 387 29.19 -82.72 3.15
C ARG A 387 29.41 -83.28 4.55
N GLU A 388 28.33 -83.49 5.32
CA GLU A 388 28.41 -84.01 6.70
C GLU A 388 29.07 -85.41 6.77
N ALA A 389 29.07 -86.17 5.66
CA ALA A 389 29.72 -87.47 5.54
C ALA A 389 31.25 -87.38 5.38
N GLU A 390 31.77 -86.31 4.78
CA GLU A 390 33.20 -86.14 4.50
C GLU A 390 33.96 -85.66 5.76
N GLU A 391 33.43 -84.65 6.45
CA GLU A 391 34.05 -84.06 7.65
C GLU A 391 34.24 -85.08 8.78
N TYR A 392 33.31 -86.04 8.93
CA TYR A 392 33.37 -87.08 9.96
C TYR A 392 34.51 -88.10 9.75
N ALA A 393 34.99 -88.27 8.51
CA ALA A 393 36.08 -89.19 8.19
C ALA A 393 37.46 -88.61 8.55
N GLU A 394 37.64 -87.30 8.42
CA GLU A 394 38.92 -86.62 8.70
C GLU A 394 39.17 -86.49 10.20
N PHE A 395 38.13 -86.16 10.98
CA PHE A 395 38.21 -85.92 12.43
C PHE A 395 38.84 -87.10 13.20
N ARG A 396 38.56 -88.35 12.79
CA ARG A 396 39.15 -89.55 13.43
C ARG A 396 40.67 -89.65 13.27
N ARG A 397 41.25 -89.16 12.17
CA ARG A 397 42.69 -89.28 11.88
C ARG A 397 43.56 -88.30 12.70
N GLN A 398 42.95 -87.27 13.28
CA GLN A 398 43.66 -86.21 13.99
C GLN A 398 43.81 -86.49 15.50
N LEU A 399 43.08 -87.47 16.03
CA LEU A 399 43.02 -87.75 17.48
C LEU A 399 44.21 -88.54 18.04
N GLU A 400 44.89 -89.33 17.19
CA GLU A 400 45.90 -90.31 17.63
C GLU A 400 47.32 -89.74 17.81
N SER A 401 47.56 -88.48 17.42
CA SER A 401 48.91 -87.90 17.28
C SER A 401 49.33 -86.85 18.32
N GLN A 402 48.46 -86.50 19.29
CA GLN A 402 48.63 -85.27 20.09
C GLN A 402 49.02 -85.45 21.57
N VAL A 403 49.26 -86.68 22.05
CA VAL A 403 49.38 -86.97 23.49
C VAL A 403 50.58 -86.28 24.17
N ASP A 404 51.74 -86.15 23.51
CA ASP A 404 52.97 -85.62 24.12
C ASP A 404 53.10 -84.08 24.10
N VAL A 405 52.23 -83.37 23.38
CA VAL A 405 52.23 -81.89 23.34
C VAL A 405 51.61 -81.29 24.61
N ASP A 406 50.59 -81.96 25.15
CA ASP A 406 49.67 -81.38 26.16
C ASP A 406 50.36 -81.06 27.50
N ALA A 407 51.46 -81.75 27.84
CA ALA A 407 52.25 -81.46 29.04
C ALA A 407 52.87 -80.06 29.04
N GLN A 408 53.40 -79.60 27.90
CA GLN A 408 54.04 -78.29 27.79
C GLN A 408 53.01 -77.15 27.69
N GLU A 409 51.87 -77.40 27.03
CA GLU A 409 50.80 -76.42 26.95
C GLU A 409 50.18 -76.09 28.31
N ARG A 410 49.96 -77.08 29.19
CA ARG A 410 49.43 -76.85 30.56
C ARG A 410 50.25 -75.82 31.35
N ALA A 411 51.54 -75.67 31.08
CA ALA A 411 52.37 -74.62 31.69
C ALA A 411 52.10 -73.24 31.06
N ARG A 412 52.10 -73.14 29.72
CA ARG A 412 51.82 -71.89 28.98
C ARG A 412 50.40 -71.37 29.25
N ARG A 413 49.39 -72.26 29.19
CA ARG A 413 47.98 -71.97 29.50
C ARG A 413 47.83 -71.28 30.87
N ARG A 414 48.59 -71.70 31.91
CA ARG A 414 48.54 -71.09 33.26
C ARG A 414 49.21 -69.71 33.38
N ALA A 415 50.17 -69.38 32.53
CA ALA A 415 50.75 -68.04 32.46
C ALA A 415 49.76 -67.08 31.78
N VAL A 416 49.30 -67.46 30.58
CA VAL A 416 48.32 -66.72 29.79
C VAL A 416 47.05 -66.43 30.59
N LEU A 417 46.46 -67.44 31.26
CA LEU A 417 45.29 -67.26 32.14
C LEU A 417 45.44 -66.18 33.23
N ARG A 418 46.65 -65.91 33.72
CA ARG A 418 46.91 -64.85 34.72
C ARG A 418 47.03 -63.46 34.10
N GLU A 419 47.47 -63.38 32.85
CA GLU A 419 47.53 -62.14 32.07
C GLU A 419 46.13 -61.80 31.54
N ASP A 420 45.40 -62.80 31.04
CA ASP A 420 43.98 -62.72 30.71
C ASP A 420 43.14 -62.26 31.90
N GLN A 421 43.37 -62.81 33.11
CA GLN A 421 42.64 -62.39 34.31
C GLN A 421 42.85 -60.91 34.63
N LYS A 422 44.09 -60.40 34.51
CA LYS A 422 44.40 -58.97 34.70
C LYS A 422 43.79 -58.11 33.59
N TYR A 423 43.85 -58.57 32.35
CA TYR A 423 43.26 -57.88 31.19
C TYR A 423 41.74 -57.79 31.32
N LEU A 424 41.07 -58.89 31.71
CA LEU A 424 39.64 -58.95 31.98
C LEU A 424 39.24 -58.02 33.13
N GLN A 425 40.00 -57.99 34.23
CA GLN A 425 39.77 -57.06 35.33
C GLN A 425 39.90 -55.59 34.89
N ALA A 426 40.93 -55.26 34.10
CA ALA A 426 41.09 -53.93 33.52
C ALA A 426 39.96 -53.57 32.54
N GLN A 427 39.49 -54.53 31.74
CA GLN A 427 38.36 -54.36 30.82
C GLN A 427 37.04 -54.19 31.57
N MET A 428 36.83 -54.90 32.69
CA MET A 428 35.68 -54.72 33.58
C MET A 428 35.70 -53.34 34.26
N GLN A 429 36.87 -52.88 34.73
CA GLN A 429 37.02 -51.54 35.30
C GLN A 429 36.77 -50.44 34.26
N ARG A 430 37.30 -50.57 33.03
CA ARG A 430 37.00 -49.66 31.92
C ARG A 430 35.51 -49.64 31.59
N ARG A 431 34.88 -50.80 31.41
CA ARG A 431 33.42 -50.92 31.17
C ARG A 431 32.56 -50.43 32.32
N ALA A 432 33.06 -50.41 33.56
CA ALA A 432 32.37 -49.79 34.69
C ALA A 432 32.49 -48.26 34.63
N ALA A 433 33.69 -47.73 34.39
CA ALA A 433 33.93 -46.29 34.24
C ALA A 433 33.18 -45.70 33.02
N GLU A 434 33.19 -46.40 31.89
CA GLU A 434 32.40 -46.09 30.69
C GLU A 434 30.91 -46.00 31.03
N LYS A 435 30.35 -46.97 31.78
CA LYS A 435 28.94 -46.97 32.18
C LYS A 435 28.57 -45.91 33.21
N GLU A 436 29.44 -45.55 34.15
CA GLU A 436 29.17 -44.41 35.03
C GLU A 436 29.28 -43.08 34.26
N ALA A 437 30.25 -42.92 33.36
CA ALA A 437 30.34 -41.76 32.48
C ALA A 437 29.13 -41.63 31.54
N GLU A 438 28.60 -42.74 31.00
CA GLU A 438 27.33 -42.78 30.25
C GLU A 438 26.16 -42.32 31.12
N LYS A 439 26.03 -42.81 32.35
CA LYS A 439 24.97 -42.38 33.29
C LYS A 439 25.09 -40.91 33.66
N GLU A 440 26.30 -40.40 33.87
CA GLU A 440 26.57 -38.99 34.16
C GLU A 440 26.25 -38.12 32.94
N ALA A 441 26.65 -38.52 31.74
CA ALA A 441 26.27 -37.85 30.50
C ALA A 441 24.74 -37.82 30.28
N ILE A 442 24.04 -38.93 30.56
CA ILE A 442 22.56 -38.99 30.50
C ILE A 442 21.92 -38.07 31.55
N ARG A 443 22.44 -38.04 32.78
CA ARG A 443 21.97 -37.13 33.83
C ARG A 443 22.19 -35.66 33.46
N ASN A 444 23.35 -35.32 32.91
CA ASN A 444 23.69 -33.97 32.49
C ASN A 444 22.82 -33.54 31.29
N ALA A 445 22.68 -34.39 30.27
CA ALA A 445 21.77 -34.13 29.15
C ALA A 445 20.30 -33.94 29.61
N LEU A 446 19.84 -34.69 30.62
CA LEU A 446 18.51 -34.52 31.20
C LEU A 446 18.37 -33.20 31.98
N THR A 447 19.39 -32.77 32.74
CA THR A 447 19.33 -31.47 33.45
C THR A 447 19.47 -30.28 32.49
N GLU A 448 20.25 -30.41 31.42
CA GLU A 448 20.31 -29.45 30.31
C GLU A 448 18.96 -29.35 29.59
N GLN A 449 18.33 -30.47 29.25
CA GLN A 449 16.97 -30.49 28.67
C GLN A 449 15.96 -29.80 29.59
N GLN A 450 15.95 -30.11 30.89
CA GLN A 450 15.06 -29.45 31.86
C GLN A 450 15.35 -27.95 32.00
N GLN A 451 16.60 -27.49 31.83
CA GLN A 451 16.93 -26.07 31.81
C GLN A 451 16.44 -25.39 30.53
N LEU A 452 16.60 -26.03 29.37
CA LEU A 452 16.08 -25.54 28.10
C LEU A 452 14.54 -25.48 28.10
N GLU A 453 13.86 -26.50 28.61
CA GLU A 453 12.40 -26.51 28.79
C GLU A 453 11.92 -25.35 29.67
N LYS A 454 12.60 -25.08 30.79
CA LYS A 454 12.30 -23.92 31.65
C LYS A 454 12.50 -22.60 30.93
N GLN A 455 13.62 -22.43 30.21
CA GLN A 455 13.88 -21.22 29.41
C GLN A 455 12.83 -21.02 28.31
N TYR A 456 12.38 -22.10 27.66
CA TYR A 456 11.29 -22.06 26.68
C TYR A 456 9.95 -21.69 27.34
N ALA A 457 9.61 -22.29 28.48
CA ALA A 457 8.39 -21.99 29.24
C ALA A 457 8.37 -20.53 29.73
N GLU A 458 9.48 -20.02 30.27
CA GLU A 458 9.64 -18.61 30.64
C GLU A 458 9.49 -17.68 29.44
N ARG A 459 10.08 -18.02 28.28
CA ARG A 459 9.94 -17.20 27.06
C ARG A 459 8.48 -17.20 26.56
N ILE A 460 7.77 -18.32 26.65
CA ILE A 460 6.32 -18.39 26.36
C ILE A 460 5.53 -17.52 27.34
N GLN A 461 5.84 -17.55 28.65
CA GLN A 461 5.18 -16.72 29.65
C GLN A 461 5.41 -15.22 29.40
N ARG A 462 6.65 -14.80 29.14
CA ARG A 462 6.98 -13.39 28.81
C ARG A 462 6.25 -12.90 27.56
N GLU A 463 6.14 -13.74 26.53
CA GLU A 463 5.37 -13.46 25.32
C GLU A 463 3.86 -13.38 25.58
N MET A 464 3.30 -14.32 26.38
CA MET A 464 1.91 -14.27 26.83
C MET A 464 1.60 -13.00 27.64
N ASP A 465 2.49 -12.59 28.55
CA ASP A 465 2.35 -11.36 29.35
C ASP A 465 2.36 -10.10 28.48
N MET A 466 3.16 -10.06 27.41
CA MET A 466 3.15 -8.96 26.44
C MET A 466 1.83 -8.90 25.67
N LEU A 467 1.27 -10.05 25.28
CA LEU A 467 -0.04 -10.11 24.62
C LEU A 467 -1.19 -9.74 25.57
N GLU A 468 -1.14 -10.18 26.84
CA GLU A 468 -2.11 -9.82 27.87
C GLU A 468 -2.09 -8.31 28.20
N ARG A 469 -0.91 -7.67 28.19
CA ARG A 469 -0.76 -6.20 28.32
C ARG A 469 -1.25 -5.42 27.10
N ALA A 470 -1.25 -6.02 25.90
CA ALA A 470 -1.66 -5.38 24.66
C ALA A 470 -3.18 -5.40 24.40
N LYS A 471 -3.98 -5.91 25.36
CA LYS A 471 -5.45 -5.91 25.29
C LYS A 471 -6.03 -4.49 25.33
N PRO A 472 -7.11 -4.22 24.59
CA PRO A 472 -7.94 -3.04 24.84
C PRO A 472 -8.58 -3.10 26.23
N GLU A 473 -8.77 -1.94 26.87
CA GLU A 473 -9.21 -1.86 28.27
C GLU A 473 -10.53 -2.59 28.54
N ARG A 474 -11.48 -2.53 27.59
CA ARG A 474 -12.79 -3.22 27.67
C ARG A 474 -12.71 -4.74 27.79
N TYR A 475 -11.58 -5.33 27.39
CA TYR A 475 -11.37 -6.78 27.35
C TYR A 475 -10.29 -7.27 28.31
N LYS A 476 -9.76 -6.39 29.18
CA LYS A 476 -8.70 -6.68 30.15
C LYS A 476 -8.92 -7.98 30.93
N ASP A 477 -10.12 -8.15 31.49
CA ASP A 477 -10.50 -9.30 32.33
C ASP A 477 -10.85 -10.58 31.54
N VAL A 478 -10.93 -10.50 30.20
CA VAL A 478 -11.19 -11.66 29.33
C VAL A 478 -9.85 -12.34 29.02
N PRO A 479 -9.57 -13.56 29.50
CA PRO A 479 -8.27 -14.21 29.29
C PRO A 479 -8.03 -14.52 27.81
N LEU A 480 -6.79 -14.39 27.31
CA LEU A 480 -6.49 -14.71 25.91
C LEU A 480 -6.65 -16.20 25.59
N LEU A 481 -6.10 -17.09 26.42
CA LEU A 481 -6.36 -18.52 26.27
C LEU A 481 -7.76 -18.87 26.79
N PRO A 482 -8.47 -19.82 26.16
CA PRO A 482 -9.63 -20.44 26.81
C PRO A 482 -9.14 -21.15 28.07
N LYS A 483 -9.85 -21.01 29.20
CA LYS A 483 -9.60 -21.85 30.37
C LYS A 483 -9.74 -23.31 29.91
N GLN A 484 -8.68 -24.11 30.03
CA GLN A 484 -8.76 -25.53 29.77
C GLN A 484 -9.81 -26.11 30.72
N ARG A 485 -10.97 -26.50 30.18
CA ARG A 485 -11.92 -27.34 30.92
C ARG A 485 -11.15 -28.62 31.20
N HIS A 486 -10.95 -28.95 32.48
CA HIS A 486 -10.18 -30.11 32.90
C HIS A 486 -10.67 -31.33 32.11
N GLN A 487 -9.78 -31.91 31.29
CA GLN A 487 -10.05 -33.18 30.64
C GLN A 487 -10.01 -34.23 31.75
N LEU A 488 -11.19 -34.68 32.15
CA LEU A 488 -11.38 -35.71 33.17
C LEU A 488 -10.95 -37.06 32.59
N PHE A 489 -9.69 -37.41 32.82
CA PHE A 489 -9.08 -38.72 32.57
C PHE A 489 -8.13 -39.04 33.73
#